data_AF-A0A0Q0AWD1-F1
#
_entry.id   AF-A0A0Q0AWD1-F1
#
_cell.length_a   1.000
_cell.length_b   1.000
_cell.length_c   1.000
_cell.angle_alpha   90.00
_cell.angle_beta   90.00
_cell.angle_gamma   90.00
#
_symmetry.space_group_name_H-M   'P 1'
#
loop_
_entity.id
_entity.type
_entity.pdbx_description
1 polymer ?
#
loop_
_entity_poly.entity_id
_entity_poly.type
_entity_poly.pdbx_seq_one_letter_code
_entity_poly.pdbx_strand_id
1 'polypeptide(L)' 'MMSTPTGQPAYVLHSRAYRENSALVDFLTPQGRLRAVLRSAKGKAGSLARPFVPLEVEFRGR' A
#
# COMPACT_ATOMS: atom_id res chain seq x y z
N MET A 1 13.43 1.87 -21.43
CA MET A 1 13.86 1.01 -20.30
C MET A 1 12.74 1.00 -19.26
N MET A 2 12.11 -0.15 -19.00
CA MET A 2 11.14 -0.27 -17.91
C MET A 2 11.90 -0.40 -16.60
N SER A 3 11.73 0.55 -15.67
CA SER A 3 12.25 0.44 -14.31
C SER A 3 11.50 -0.69 -13.61
N THR A 4 12.22 -1.73 -13.18
CA THR A 4 11.65 -2.74 -12.28
C THR A 4 11.25 -2.00 -11.00
N PRO A 5 9.99 -2.11 -10.57
CA PRO A 5 9.55 -1.40 -9.37
C PRO A 5 10.28 -1.99 -8.15
N THR A 6 11.04 -1.15 -7.45
CA THR A 6 11.82 -1.52 -6.27
C THR A 6 10.91 -1.47 -5.04
N GLY A 7 10.96 -2.52 -4.20
CA GLY A 7 10.33 -2.49 -2.89
C GLY A 7 10.91 -1.37 -2.03
N GLN A 8 10.05 -0.70 -1.26
CA GLN A 8 10.48 0.30 -0.30
C GLN A 8 9.80 0.08 1.06
N PRO A 9 10.47 0.46 2.16
CA PRO A 9 9.87 0.37 3.48
C PRO A 9 8.71 1.36 3.61
N ALA A 10 7.64 0.93 4.28
CA ALA A 10 6.50 1.76 4.61
C ALA A 10 5.75 1.28 5.86
N TYR A 11 4.90 2.16 6.38
CA TYR A 11 3.88 1.84 7.37
C TYR A 11 2.50 2.23 6.85
N VAL A 12 1.48 1.45 7.18
CA VAL A 12 0.10 1.90 7.01
C VAL A 12 -0.26 2.87 8.12
N LEU A 13 -0.80 4.02 7.76
CA LEU A 13 -1.38 5.00 8.68
C LEU A 13 -2.90 4.78 8.81
N HIS A 14 -3.57 4.59 7.67
CA HIS A 14 -5.01 4.42 7.62
C HIS A 14 -5.39 3.55 6.43
N SER A 15 -6.40 2.70 6.60
CA SER A 15 -6.98 1.88 5.55
C SER A 15 -8.50 1.98 5.62
N ARG A 16 -9.15 2.16 4.48
CA ARG A 16 -10.61 2.20 4.37
C ARG A 16 -11.08 1.44 3.13
N ALA A 17 -12.25 0.81 3.23
CA ALA A 17 -12.88 0.13 2.10
C ALA A 17 -13.06 1.09 0.92
N TYR A 18 -12.77 0.61 -0.29
CA TYR A 18 -12.89 1.37 -1.53
C TYR A 18 -13.31 0.45 -2.68
N ARG A 19 -14.50 0.67 -3.25
CA ARG A 19 -15.13 -0.22 -4.25
C ARG A 19 -15.28 -1.66 -3.70
N GLU A 20 -15.71 -2.61 -4.53
CA GLU A 20 -16.07 -3.95 -4.04
C GLU A 20 -14.91 -4.68 -3.35
N ASN A 21 -13.71 -4.70 -3.93
CA ASN A 21 -12.60 -5.54 -3.47
C ASN A 21 -11.28 -4.79 -3.23
N SER A 22 -11.33 -3.46 -3.09
CA SER A 22 -10.12 -2.66 -2.86
C SER A 22 -10.19 -1.85 -1.57
N ALA A 23 -9.05 -1.30 -1.16
CA ALA A 23 -8.95 -0.35 -0.08
C ALA A 23 -8.14 0.87 -0.52
N LEU A 24 -8.51 2.05 -0.02
CA LEU A 24 -7.63 3.22 -0.06
C LEU A 24 -6.76 3.16 1.20
N VAL A 25 -5.44 3.18 0.99
CA VAL A 25 -4.47 3.06 2.07
C VAL A 25 -3.55 4.28 2.04
N ASP A 26 -3.42 4.93 3.19
CA ASP A 26 -2.43 5.96 3.45
C ASP A 26 -1.18 5.32 4.02
N PHE A 27 -0.07 5.48 3.31
CA PHE A 27 1.25 4.99 3.69
C PHE A 27 2.14 6.13 4.16
N LEU A 28 2.97 5.85 5.16
CA LEU A 28 4.15 6.63 5.46
C LEU A 28 5.38 5.93 4.89
N THR A 29 6.14 6.62 4.05
CA THR A 29 7.36 6.12 3.40
C THR A 29 8.54 7.06 3.69
N PRO A 30 9.80 6.68 3.36
CA PRO A 30 10.95 7.59 3.51
C PRO A 30 10.82 8.90 2.73
N GLN A 31 10.05 8.91 1.64
CA GLN A 31 9.82 10.10 0.81
C GLN A 31 8.63 10.94 1.28
N GLY A 32 7.92 10.49 2.33
CA GLY A 32 6.77 11.17 2.90
C GLY A 32 5.50 10.34 2.87
N ARG A 33 4.34 11.01 2.94
CA ARG A 33 3.04 10.33 2.92
C ARG A 33 2.59 10.09 1.48
N LEU A 34 2.15 8.87 1.19
CA LEU A 34 1.59 8.48 -0.11
C LEU A 34 0.24 7.78 0.09
N ARG A 35 -0.76 8.11 -0.74
CA ARG A 35 -2.03 7.37 -0.79
C ARG A 35 -2.04 6.46 -2.01
N ALA A 36 -2.39 5.19 -1.83
CA ALA A 36 -2.52 4.24 -2.93
C ALA A 36 -3.76 3.34 -2.78
N VAL A 37 -4.15 2.69 -3.88
CA VAL A 37 -5.21 1.69 -3.90
C VAL A 37 -4.60 0.31 -3.72
N LEU A 38 -4.97 -0.37 -2.64
CA LEU A 38 -4.69 -1.79 -2.46
C LEU A 38 -5.80 -2.60 -3.13
N ARG A 39 -5.49 -3.23 -4.25
CA ARG A 39 -6.41 -4.17 -4.91
C ARG A 39 -6.44 -5.50 -4.17
N SER A 40 -7.56 -6.22 -4.30
CA SER A 40 -7.77 -7.51 -3.63
C SER A 40 -7.58 -7.44 -2.10
N ALA A 41 -8.02 -6.32 -1.50
CA ALA A 41 -7.85 -6.01 -0.09
C ALA A 41 -8.64 -6.94 0.86
N LYS A 42 -9.53 -7.80 0.34
CA LYS A 42 -10.17 -8.85 1.13
C LYS A 42 -9.30 -10.13 1.26
N GLY A 43 -8.24 -10.23 0.48
CA GLY A 43 -7.31 -11.36 0.49
C GLY A 43 -6.06 -11.10 1.33
N LYS A 44 -5.00 -11.88 1.07
CA LYS A 44 -3.70 -11.81 1.76
C LYS A 44 -3.10 -10.40 1.81
N ALA A 45 -3.26 -9.62 0.73
CA ALA A 45 -2.71 -8.27 0.69
C ALA A 45 -3.33 -7.36 1.77
N GLY A 46 -4.64 -7.49 2.01
CA GLY A 46 -5.32 -6.73 3.05
C GLY A 46 -4.98 -7.16 4.47
N SER A 47 -4.74 -8.45 4.70
CA SER A 47 -4.32 -8.92 6.02
C SER A 47 -2.91 -8.44 6.41
N LEU A 48 -2.07 -8.11 5.42
CA LEU A 48 -0.76 -7.51 5.63
C LEU A 48 -0.82 -5.99 5.85
N ALA A 49 -1.81 -5.30 5.29
CA ALA A 49 -1.96 -3.84 5.37
C ALA A 49 -2.51 -3.36 6.72
N ARG A 50 -1.80 -3.71 7.80
CA ARG A 50 -2.14 -3.36 9.19
C ARG A 50 -1.43 -2.07 9.62
N PRO A 51 -2.08 -1.19 10.39
CA PRO A 51 -1.44 0.02 10.89
C PRO A 51 -0.17 -0.27 11.69
N PHE A 52 0.85 0.56 11.47
CA PHE A 52 2.11 0.57 12.25
C PHE A 52 2.91 -0.75 12.25
N VAL A 53 2.66 -1.63 11.30
CA VAL A 53 3.51 -2.80 11.02
C VAL A 53 4.50 -2.42 9.91
N PRO A 54 5.81 -2.73 10.05
CA PRO A 54 6.77 -2.53 8.96
C PRO A 54 6.39 -3.36 7.74
N LEU A 55 6.35 -2.72 6.56
CA LEU A 55 6.04 -3.36 5.30
C LEU A 55 7.10 -3.01 4.24
N GLU A 56 7.43 -3.98 3.40
CA GLU A 56 8.03 -3.72 2.09
C GLU A 56 6.90 -3.59 1.07
N VAL A 57 6.78 -2.42 0.44
CA VAL A 57 5.69 -2.10 -0.49
C VAL A 57 6.24 -1.72 -1.85
N GLU A 58 5.52 -2.15 -2.89
CA GLU A 58 5.78 -1.79 -4.27
C GLU A 58 4.59 -1.00 -4.80
N PHE A 59 4.83 0.21 -5.30
CA PHE A 59 3.80 1.04 -5.90
C PHE A 59 3.86 0.97 -7.42
N ARG A 60 2.68 0.92 -8.05
CA ARG A 60 2.53 0.99 -9.51
C ARG A 60 1.49 2.04 -9.87
N GLY A 61 1.80 2.88 -10.83
CA GLY A 61 0.96 4.00 -11.25
C GLY A 61 1.83 5.16 -11.70
N ARG A 62 1.20 6.16 -12.32
CA ARG A 62 1.85 7.41 -12.69
C ARG A 62 1.36 8.52 -11.80
#